data_AF-A0A266Q4P4-F1
#
_entry.id   AF-A0A266Q4P4-F1
#
_cell.length_a   1.000
_cell.length_b   1.000
_cell.length_c   1.000
_cell.angle_alpha   90.00
_cell.angle_beta   90.00
_cell.angle_gamma   90.00
#
_symmetry.space_group_name_H-M   'P 1'
#
loop_
_entity.id
_entity.type
_entity.pdbx_description
1 polymer ?
#
loop_
_entity_poly.entity_id
_entity_poly.type
_entity_poly.pdbx_seq_one_letter_code
_entity_poly.pdbx_strand_id
1 'polypeptide(L)'
;MLSLTKLQSGTLIITGTHGTVLRSTNAGQDWQLQATPATDLIRQPVQDPATGILYASSRAGTIIYSRDDGQHWQPLDKFTSASIKSLALDTQQRMLLGGGERLIRIPLLH
;
A
#
# COMPACT_ATOMS: atom_id res chain seq x y z
N MET A 1 7.83 -0.16 13.40
CA MET A 1 6.59 -0.91 13.16
C MET A 1 6.70 -1.55 11.80
N LEU A 2 6.51 -2.86 11.72
CA LEU A 2 6.47 -3.64 10.48
C LEU A 2 5.06 -4.21 10.34
N SER A 3 4.58 -4.37 9.11
CA SER A 3 3.33 -5.06 8.80
C SER A 3 3.61 -6.20 7.83
N LEU A 4 2.89 -7.32 7.95
CA LEU A 4 2.90 -8.44 7.02
C LEU A 4 1.51 -8.59 6.41
N THR A 5 1.43 -8.63 5.08
CA THR A 5 0.19 -8.82 4.32
C THR A 5 0.35 -9.99 3.36
N LYS A 6 -0.62 -10.90 3.34
CA LYS A 6 -0.73 -11.96 2.33
C LYS A 6 -1.71 -11.51 1.25
N LEU A 7 -1.26 -11.54 0.01
CA LEU A 7 -2.05 -11.18 -1.17
C LEU A 7 -2.87 -12.38 -1.66
N GLN A 8 -3.88 -12.15 -2.51
CA GLN A 8 -4.69 -13.21 -3.12
C GLN A 8 -3.86 -14.22 -3.92
N SER A 9 -2.77 -13.75 -4.55
CA SER A 9 -1.78 -14.58 -5.25
C SER A 9 -1.02 -15.56 -4.34
N GLY A 10 -1.06 -15.35 -3.02
CA GLY A 10 -0.22 -16.03 -2.04
C GLY A 10 1.09 -15.32 -1.74
N THR A 11 1.46 -14.28 -2.51
CA THR A 11 2.62 -13.43 -2.24
C THR A 11 2.50 -12.76 -0.88
N LEU A 12 3.63 -12.69 -0.16
CA LEU A 12 3.75 -11.98 1.10
C LEU A 12 4.45 -10.65 0.89
N ILE A 13 3.90 -9.60 1.48
CA ILE A 13 4.47 -8.25 1.50
C ILE A 13 4.71 -7.84 2.95
N ILE A 14 5.93 -7.42 3.26
CA ILE A 14 6.26 -6.72 4.50
C ILE A 14 6.49 -5.25 4.18
N THR A 15 5.85 -4.35 4.93
CA THR A 15 6.11 -2.92 4.84
C THR A 15 6.59 -2.35 6.16
N GLY A 16 7.37 -1.27 6.10
CA GLY A 16 8.02 -0.74 7.30
C GLY A 16 8.58 0.67 7.18
N THR A 17 9.44 1.01 8.14
CA THR A 17 10.19 2.28 8.19
C THR A 17 11.13 2.43 7.00
N HIS A 18 11.58 3.66 6.73
CA HIS A 18 12.55 3.97 5.67
C HIS A 18 12.10 3.53 4.26
N GLY A 19 10.78 3.55 3.98
CA GLY A 19 10.29 3.13 2.66
C GLY A 19 10.38 1.62 2.39
N THR A 20 10.60 0.81 3.43
CA THR A 20 10.86 -0.63 3.26
C THR A 20 9.62 -1.34 2.73
N VAL A 21 9.80 -2.05 1.60
CA VAL A 21 8.89 -3.08 1.12
C VAL A 21 9.70 -4.34 0.82
N LEU A 22 9.42 -5.43 1.53
CA LEU A 22 9.96 -6.76 1.21
C LEU A 22 8.86 -7.61 0.60
N ARG A 23 9.20 -8.38 -0.43
CA ARG A 23 8.28 -9.26 -1.16
C ARG A 23 8.79 -10.70 -1.15
N SER A 24 7.91 -11.65 -0.92
CA SER A 24 8.19 -13.08 -1.00
C SER A 24 7.10 -13.81 -1.78
N THR A 25 7.49 -14.67 -2.72
CA THR A 25 6.58 -15.52 -3.51
C THR A 25 6.64 -16.99 -3.09
N ASN A 26 7.48 -17.34 -2.11
CA ASN A 26 7.72 -18.70 -1.66
C ASN A 26 7.43 -18.86 -0.15
N ALA A 27 6.28 -18.32 0.28
CA ALA A 27 5.80 -18.41 1.66
C ALA A 27 6.80 -17.88 2.72
N GLY A 28 7.62 -16.90 2.37
CA GLY A 28 8.56 -16.26 3.29
C GLY A 28 9.91 -16.95 3.43
N GLN A 29 10.23 -17.94 2.59
CA GLN A 29 11.55 -18.56 2.55
C GLN A 29 12.62 -17.57 2.09
N ASP A 30 12.31 -16.79 1.04
CA ASP A 30 13.18 -15.73 0.52
C ASP A 30 12.43 -14.41 0.40
N TRP A 31 13.17 -13.31 0.57
CA TRP A 31 12.63 -11.95 0.54
C TRP A 31 13.46 -11.06 -0.39
N GLN A 32 12.75 -10.30 -1.23
CA GLN A 32 13.35 -9.32 -2.13
C GLN A 32 12.93 -7.93 -1.71
N LEU A 33 13.90 -7.04 -1.49
CA LEU A 33 13.65 -5.62 -1.28
C LEU A 33 13.16 -5.00 -2.58
N GLN A 34 12.03 -4.30 -2.51
CA GLN A 34 11.44 -3.59 -3.64
C GLN A 34 11.71 -2.10 -3.50
N ALA A 35 12.05 -1.46 -4.63
CA ALA A 35 12.19 -0.02 -4.68
C ALA A 35 10.82 0.65 -4.48
N THR A 36 10.80 1.74 -3.72
CA THR A 36 9.56 2.49 -3.48
C THR A 36 9.82 3.99 -3.61
N PRO A 37 8.79 4.77 -3.99
CA PRO A 37 8.89 6.22 -4.04
C PRO A 37 8.71 6.89 -2.66
N ALA A 38 8.47 6.11 -1.60
CA ALA A 38 8.29 6.62 -0.24
C ALA A 38 9.58 6.40 0.57
N THR A 39 9.98 7.39 1.37
CA THR A 39 11.21 7.33 2.18
C THR A 39 10.96 7.19 3.68
N ASP A 40 9.70 7.27 4.12
CA ASP A 40 9.28 7.14 5.54
C ASP A 40 8.52 5.83 5.75
N LEU A 41 7.91 5.64 6.93
CA LEU A 41 7.07 4.50 7.28
C LEU A 41 5.95 4.31 6.26
N ILE A 42 6.00 3.16 5.59
CA ILE A 42 4.90 2.62 4.77
C ILE A 42 4.03 1.74 5.66
N ARG A 43 2.74 2.04 5.67
CA ARG A 43 1.73 1.29 6.43
C ARG A 43 1.25 0.08 5.66
N GLN A 44 0.51 -0.76 6.37
CA GLN A 44 -0.06 -1.99 5.83
C GLN A 44 -0.79 -1.72 4.50
N PRO A 45 -0.43 -2.43 3.42
CA PRO A 45 -1.12 -2.31 2.16
C PRO A 45 -2.52 -2.94 2.23
N VAL A 46 -3.45 -2.38 1.46
CA VAL A 46 -4.76 -2.98 1.16
C VAL A 46 -4.78 -3.41 -0.30
N GLN A 47 -5.34 -4.57 -0.58
CA GLN A 47 -5.49 -5.10 -1.94
C GLN A 47 -6.93 -4.94 -2.41
N ASP A 48 -7.12 -4.27 -3.53
CA ASP A 48 -8.41 -4.21 -4.20
C ASP A 48 -8.79 -5.61 -4.71
N PRO A 49 -9.87 -6.21 -4.21
CA PRO A 49 -10.20 -7.58 -4.56
C PRO A 49 -10.67 -7.76 -6.01
N ALA A 50 -11.09 -6.68 -6.68
CA ALA A 50 -11.56 -6.74 -8.07
C ALA A 50 -10.40 -6.70 -9.08
N THR A 51 -9.34 -5.96 -8.77
CA THR A 51 -8.24 -5.66 -9.72
C THR A 51 -6.90 -6.25 -9.29
N GLY A 52 -6.76 -6.64 -8.02
CA GLY A 52 -5.50 -7.06 -7.43
C GLY A 52 -4.55 -5.92 -7.09
N ILE A 53 -4.92 -4.66 -7.40
CA ILE A 53 -4.08 -3.47 -7.17
C ILE A 53 -3.86 -3.28 -5.66
N LEU A 54 -2.60 -3.05 -5.27
CA LEU A 54 -2.22 -2.77 -3.90
C LEU A 54 -2.18 -1.26 -3.67
N TYR A 55 -2.62 -0.81 -2.50
CA TYR A 55 -2.50 0.58 -2.06
C TYR A 55 -1.87 0.61 -0.66
N ALA A 56 -0.85 1.44 -0.46
CA ALA A 56 -0.25 1.67 0.84
C ALA A 56 -0.13 3.18 1.10
N SER A 57 -0.26 3.58 2.35
CA SER A 57 -0.04 4.96 2.77
C SER A 57 1.31 5.10 3.46
N SER A 58 1.94 6.26 3.28
CA SER A 58 3.14 6.65 4.02
C SER A 58 2.81 7.67 5.10
N ARG A 59 3.67 7.76 6.12
CA ARG A 59 3.55 8.78 7.18
C ARG A 59 3.53 10.22 6.64
N ALA A 60 4.17 10.48 5.50
CA ALA A 60 4.22 11.78 4.83
C ALA A 60 2.91 12.17 4.09
N GLY A 61 1.88 11.33 4.12
CA GLY A 61 0.60 11.58 3.44
C GLY A 61 0.58 11.14 1.97
N THR A 62 1.66 10.56 1.46
CA THR A 62 1.71 9.96 0.12
C THR A 62 1.02 8.60 0.13
N ILE A 63 0.16 8.36 -0.86
CA ILE A 63 -0.34 7.01 -1.20
C ILE A 63 0.50 6.48 -2.34
N ILE A 64 0.94 5.24 -2.22
CA ILE A 64 1.63 4.50 -3.27
C ILE A 64 0.79 3.29 -3.65
N TYR A 65 0.93 2.82 -4.88
CA TYR A 65 0.20 1.67 -5.37
C TYR A 65 1.08 0.75 -6.23
N SER A 66 0.66 -0.49 -6.38
CA SER A 66 1.29 -1.48 -7.26
C SER A 66 0.22 -2.25 -8.03
N ARG A 67 0.44 -2.47 -9.33
CA ARG A 67 -0.46 -3.24 -10.22
C ARG A 67 0.04 -4.65 -10.52
N ASP A 68 1.20 -5.01 -10.00
CA ASP A 68 1.97 -6.20 -10.37
C ASP A 68 2.41 -6.97 -9.13
N ASP A 69 1.48 -7.15 -8.20
CA ASP A 69 1.67 -8.01 -7.03
C ASP A 69 2.85 -7.53 -6.14
N GLY A 70 3.04 -6.22 -6.05
CA GLY A 70 4.04 -5.57 -5.21
C GLY A 70 5.45 -5.53 -5.79
N GLN A 71 5.65 -5.85 -7.08
CA GLN A 71 6.96 -5.78 -7.74
C GLN A 71 7.37 -4.32 -8.00
N HIS A 72 6.47 -3.49 -8.51
CA HIS A 72 6.74 -2.08 -8.79
C HIS A 72 5.72 -1.18 -8.07
N TRP A 73 6.23 -0.14 -7.43
CA TRP A 73 5.44 0.82 -6.67
C TRP A 73 5.50 2.20 -7.29
N GLN A 74 4.35 2.83 -7.47
CA GLN A 74 4.20 4.16 -8.05
C GLN A 74 3.46 5.07 -7.07
N PRO A 75 3.81 6.37 -7.01
CA PRO A 75 3.02 7.31 -6.23
C PRO A 75 1.67 7.56 -6.90
N LEU A 76 0.63 7.70 -6.09
CA LEU A 76 -0.61 8.35 -6.51
C LEU A 76 -0.47 9.86 -6.30
N ASP A 77 -1.30 10.66 -6.97
CA ASP A 77 -1.29 12.12 -6.80
C ASP A 77 -1.37 12.53 -5.33
N LYS A 78 -0.77 13.67 -4.98
CA LYS A 78 -0.75 14.12 -3.59
C LYS A 78 -2.11 14.70 -3.19
N PHE A 79 -2.92 13.90 -2.48
CA PHE A 79 -4.24 14.35 -1.98
C PHE A 79 -4.18 15.11 -0.67
N THR A 80 -3.09 14.98 0.10
CA THR A 80 -2.94 15.64 1.40
C THR A 80 -1.46 15.76 1.80
N SER A 81 -1.15 16.74 2.65
CA SER A 81 0.13 16.81 3.39
C SER A 81 0.02 16.26 4.80
N ALA A 82 -1.19 15.95 5.27
CA ALA A 82 -1.44 15.39 6.59
C ALA A 82 -1.13 13.89 6.61
N SER A 83 -0.73 13.37 7.77
CA SER A 83 -0.39 11.95 7.90
C SER A 83 -1.60 11.06 7.69
N ILE A 84 -1.45 10.04 6.83
CA ILE A 84 -2.44 8.98 6.65
C ILE A 84 -2.01 7.79 7.52
N LYS A 85 -2.88 7.40 8.43
CA LYS A 85 -2.66 6.36 9.45
C LYS A 85 -3.24 5.01 9.06
N SER A 86 -4.27 4.99 8.25
CA SER A 86 -4.92 3.77 7.77
C SER A 86 -5.53 3.97 6.40
N LEU A 87 -5.66 2.88 5.66
CA LEU A 87 -6.41 2.79 4.42
C LEU A 87 -7.51 1.75 4.57
N ALA A 88 -8.65 1.99 3.93
CA ALA A 88 -9.74 1.03 3.79
C ALA A 88 -10.34 1.13 2.38
N LEU A 89 -10.93 0.04 1.91
CA LEU A 89 -11.59 0.00 0.61
C LEU A 89 -13.11 0.06 0.81
N ASP A 90 -13.76 0.96 0.08
CA ASP A 90 -15.18 0.91 -0.21
C ASP A 90 -15.34 0.30 -1.61
N THR A 91 -15.55 -1.01 -1.66
CA THR A 91 -15.68 -1.75 -2.92
C THR A 91 -17.01 -1.48 -3.63
N GLN A 92 -18.05 -1.05 -2.90
CA GLN A 92 -19.35 -0.73 -3.48
C GLN A 92 -19.30 0.58 -4.26
N GLN A 93 -18.66 1.61 -3.68
CA GLN A 93 -18.51 2.92 -4.32
C GLN A 93 -17.22 3.05 -5.13
N ARG A 94 -16.38 2.00 -5.15
CA ARG A 94 -15.06 2.01 -5.81
C ARG A 94 -14.13 3.12 -5.29
N MET A 95 -14.06 3.27 -3.97
CA MET A 95 -13.26 4.31 -3.30
C MET A 95 -12.21 3.73 -2.35
N LEU A 96 -11.05 4.37 -2.30
CA LEU A 96 -10.05 4.24 -1.24
C LEU A 96 -10.32 5.31 -0.18
N LEU A 97 -10.50 4.88 1.06
CA LEU A 97 -10.69 5.74 2.22
C LEU A 97 -9.37 5.83 2.99
N GLY A 98 -8.82 7.04 3.14
CA GLY A 98 -7.64 7.31 3.96
C GLY A 98 -8.02 7.98 5.27
N GLY A 99 -7.68 7.35 6.39
CA GLY A 99 -7.92 7.86 7.75
C GLY A 99 -6.65 8.41 8.39
N GLY A 100 -6.75 9.54 9.08
CA GLY A 100 -5.62 10.23 9.72
C GLY A 100 -6.09 11.42 10.53
N GLU A 101 -5.48 12.59 10.31
CA GLU A 101 -5.99 13.88 10.85
C GLU A 101 -7.30 14.32 10.18
N ARG A 102 -7.53 13.85 8.95
CA ARG A 102 -8.74 14.05 8.17
C ARG A 102 -9.07 12.78 7.42
N LEU A 103 -10.34 12.61 7.05
CA LEU A 103 -10.76 11.57 6.12
C LEU A 103 -10.54 12.07 4.70
N ILE A 104 -9.87 11.27 3.88
CA ILE A 104 -9.78 11.49 2.43
C ILE A 104 -10.46 10.34 1.70
N ARG A 105 -11.03 10.63 0.53
CA ARG A 105 -11.68 9.65 -0.35
C ARG A 105 -11.12 9.81 -1.74
N ILE A 106 -10.62 8.72 -2.32
CA ILE A 106 -9.96 8.72 -3.62
C ILE A 106 -10.58 7.62 -4.47
N PRO A 107 -10.96 7.88 -5.73
CA PRO A 107 -11.41 6.83 -6.62
C PRO A 107 -10.35 5.74 -6.78
N LEU A 108 -10.75 4.48 -6.73
CA LEU A 108 -9.84 3.37 -6.99
C LEU A 108 -9.44 3.36 -8.47
N LEU A 109 -8.20 2.95 -8.71
CA LEU A 109 -7.70 2.71 -10.05
C LEU A 109 -8.48 1.56 -10.71
N HIS A 110 -8.54 1.62 -12.04
CA HIS A 110 -9.12 0.60 -12.91
C HIS A 110 -8.05 -0.42 -13.32
#